data_AF-A0A964ZJG4-F1
#
_entry.id   AF-A0A964ZJG4-F1
#
_cell.length_a   1.000
_cell.length_b   1.000
_cell.length_c   1.000
_cell.angle_alpha   90.00
_cell.angle_beta   90.00
_cell.angle_gamma   90.00
#
_symmetry.space_group_name_H-M   'P 1'
#
loop_
_entity.id
_entity.type
_entity.pdbx_description
1 polymer ?
#
loop_
_entity_poly.entity_id
_entity_poly.type
_entity_poly.pdbx_seq_one_letter_code
_entity_poly.pdbx_strand_id
1 'polypeptide(L)'
;MRQDTKQIAEQVRRDGYAIVRNFIDRNEVAILQAETKWLYEQALVHPTSYRHGNLSFEIFPEKHFGKRYVVQAYWFAWISKYFEEFRRRPEFLEVLDPLLGRNIKQVAQQIHWKPPGARLTGYRFHQDLRFRESRDAYQDIVNDTVTIGIAIDAATAENGCLRIVPRSHENGYLGLSDNGDGVLMKGLTHDDELRAVGLDPDQV
;
A
#
# COMPACT_ATOMS: atom_id res chain seq x y z
N MET A 1 -1.63 15.04 20.50
CA MET A 1 -0.47 15.83 20.05
C MET A 1 0.03 15.18 18.76
N ARG A 2 0.18 15.95 17.67
CA ARG A 2 0.67 15.42 16.39
C ARG A 2 2.13 15.02 16.56
N GLN A 3 2.54 13.87 16.03
CA GLN A 3 3.92 13.40 16.10
C GLN A 3 4.84 14.37 15.33
N ASP A 4 6.05 14.61 15.83
CA ASP A 4 7.01 15.50 15.16
C ASP A 4 7.45 14.89 13.82
N THR A 5 7.28 15.64 12.73
CA THR A 5 7.58 15.16 11.37
C THR A 5 9.07 14.93 11.16
N LYS A 6 9.95 15.62 11.90
CA LYS A 6 11.39 15.32 11.90
C LYS A 6 11.69 13.97 12.52
N GLN A 7 11.06 13.66 13.65
CA GLN A 7 11.21 12.35 14.30
C GLN A 7 10.66 11.22 13.44
N ILE A 8 9.54 11.44 12.76
CA ILE A 8 9.00 10.48 11.77
C ILE A 8 10.06 10.22 10.69
N ALA A 9 10.66 11.27 10.13
CA ALA A 9 11.64 11.12 9.06
C ALA A 9 12.94 10.44 9.53
N GLU A 10 13.41 10.74 10.74
CA GLU A 10 14.53 10.03 11.37
C GLU A 10 14.22 8.55 11.58
N GLN A 11 13.00 8.21 12.01
CA GLN A 11 12.57 6.83 12.18
C GLN A 11 12.53 6.10 10.82
N VAL A 12 11.96 6.71 9.77
CA VAL A 12 11.95 6.12 8.42
C VAL A 12 13.39 5.87 7.93
N ARG A 13 14.31 6.83 8.10
CA ARG A 13 15.71 6.65 7.69
C ARG A 13 16.39 5.50 8.43
N ARG A 14 16.15 5.38 9.74
CA ARG A 14 16.77 4.37 10.60
C ARG A 14 16.16 2.98 10.43
N ASP A 15 14.84 2.88 10.40
CA ASP A 15 14.10 1.62 10.51
C ASP A 15 13.45 1.18 9.19
N GLY A 16 13.41 2.06 8.19
CA GLY A 16 12.79 1.82 6.88
C GLY A 16 11.28 2.13 6.84
N TYR A 17 10.67 2.43 8.00
CA TYR A 17 9.26 2.76 8.13
C TYR A 17 9.01 3.58 9.41
N ALA A 18 7.83 4.19 9.50
CA ALA A 18 7.34 4.79 10.74
C ALA A 18 5.81 4.61 10.84
N ILE A 19 5.31 4.47 12.07
CA ILE A 19 3.88 4.39 12.34
C ILE A 19 3.41 5.74 12.91
N VAL A 20 2.56 6.42 12.16
CA VAL A 20 1.96 7.69 12.58
C VAL A 20 0.54 7.44 13.10
N ARG A 21 0.35 7.52 14.42
CA ARG A 21 -0.97 7.29 15.03
C ARG A 21 -1.82 8.55 15.00
N ASN A 22 -3.13 8.36 14.83
CA ASN A 22 -4.12 9.45 14.77
C ASN A 22 -3.78 10.50 13.69
N PHE A 23 -3.23 10.05 12.55
CA PHE A 23 -2.92 10.93 11.42
C PHE A 23 -4.19 11.53 10.80
N ILE A 24 -5.26 10.73 10.76
CA ILE A 24 -6.60 11.12 10.32
C ILE A 24 -7.49 11.21 11.56
N ASP A 25 -8.29 12.28 11.63
CA ASP A 25 -9.26 12.45 12.71
C ASP A 25 -10.31 11.35 12.72
N ARG A 26 -10.82 10.99 13.89
CA ARG A 26 -11.80 9.89 14.03
C ARG A 26 -13.10 10.15 13.25
N ASN A 27 -13.58 11.40 13.21
CA ASN A 27 -14.79 11.72 12.46
C ASN A 27 -14.54 11.59 10.95
N GLU A 28 -13.34 11.95 10.53
CA GLU A 28 -12.91 11.85 9.14
C GLU A 28 -12.72 10.40 8.68
N VAL A 29 -12.30 9.50 9.58
CA VAL A 29 -12.24 8.05 9.30
C VAL A 29 -13.61 7.50 8.89
N ALA A 30 -14.70 7.95 9.52
CA ALA A 30 -16.05 7.50 9.15
C ALA A 30 -16.43 7.93 7.73
N ILE A 31 -16.02 9.14 7.29
CA ILE A 31 -16.22 9.61 5.92
C ILE A 31 -15.39 8.78 4.95
N LEU A 32 -14.11 8.54 5.29
CA LEU A 32 -13.21 7.71 4.50
C LEU A 32 -13.74 6.27 4.31
N GLN A 33 -14.31 5.67 5.36
CA GLN A 33 -14.96 4.37 5.30
C GLN A 33 -16.20 4.38 4.40
N ALA A 34 -17.05 5.41 4.51
CA ALA A 34 -18.23 5.55 3.66
C ALA A 34 -17.85 5.71 2.17
N GLU A 35 -16.85 6.54 1.87
CA GLU A 35 -16.38 6.74 0.50
C GLU A 35 -15.72 5.48 -0.07
N THR A 36 -14.97 4.75 0.76
CA THR A 36 -14.37 3.46 0.39
C THR A 36 -15.45 2.42 0.07
N LYS A 37 -16.54 2.39 0.84
CA LYS A 37 -17.69 1.52 0.56
C LYS A 37 -18.37 1.90 -0.75
N TRP A 38 -18.63 3.19 -0.96
CA TRP A 38 -19.20 3.68 -2.21
C TRP A 38 -18.33 3.31 -3.42
N LEU A 39 -17.01 3.47 -3.32
CA LEU A 39 -16.05 3.09 -4.36
C LEU A 39 -16.11 1.59 -4.68
N TYR A 40 -16.22 0.75 -3.65
CA TYR A 40 -16.37 -0.70 -3.82
C TYR A 40 -17.68 -1.04 -4.57
N GLU A 41 -18.78 -0.36 -4.27
CA GLU A 41 -20.06 -0.51 -4.99
C GLU A 41 -19.94 -0.06 -6.45
N GLN A 42 -19.25 1.05 -6.73
CA GLN A 42 -18.99 1.50 -8.12
C GLN A 42 -18.18 0.47 -8.91
N ALA A 43 -17.17 -0.14 -8.28
CA ALA A 43 -16.39 -1.19 -8.92
C ALA A 43 -17.28 -2.40 -9.29
N LEU A 44 -18.16 -2.85 -8.39
CA LEU A 44 -19.01 -4.02 -8.61
C LEU A 44 -20.14 -3.84 -9.64
N VAL A 45 -20.41 -2.62 -10.09
CA VAL A 45 -21.25 -2.35 -11.28
C VAL A 45 -20.65 -3.05 -12.50
N HIS A 46 -19.32 -3.13 -12.58
CA HIS A 46 -18.64 -3.83 -13.67
C HIS A 46 -18.68 -5.35 -13.46
N PRO A 47 -18.96 -6.14 -14.52
CA PRO A 47 -19.08 -7.60 -14.40
C PRO A 47 -17.73 -8.28 -14.08
N THR A 48 -16.63 -7.68 -14.53
CA THR A 48 -15.24 -8.17 -14.41
C THR A 48 -14.31 -6.98 -14.18
N SER A 49 -13.00 -7.23 -13.98
CA SER A 49 -11.99 -6.18 -13.89
C SER A 49 -12.16 -5.12 -14.98
N TYR A 50 -12.04 -3.86 -14.58
CA TYR A 50 -12.34 -2.71 -15.42
C TYR A 50 -11.15 -1.74 -15.46
N ARG A 51 -10.98 -1.06 -16.59
CA ARG A 51 -9.99 0.00 -16.74
C ARG A 51 -10.50 1.10 -17.66
N HIS A 52 -10.31 2.35 -17.26
CA HIS A 52 -10.52 3.52 -18.10
C HIS A 52 -9.42 4.56 -17.83
N GLY A 53 -8.51 4.71 -18.78
CA GLY A 53 -7.29 5.49 -18.57
C GLY A 53 -6.45 4.91 -17.41
N ASN A 54 -6.23 5.72 -16.38
CA ASN A 54 -5.51 5.32 -15.18
C ASN A 54 -6.41 4.68 -14.10
N LEU A 55 -7.72 4.94 -14.14
CA LEU A 55 -8.67 4.29 -13.25
C LEU A 55 -8.71 2.80 -13.57
N SER A 56 -8.54 1.95 -12.56
CA SER A 56 -8.70 0.52 -12.71
C SER A 56 -9.31 -0.13 -11.47
N PHE A 57 -10.15 -1.14 -11.69
CA PHE A 57 -10.69 -2.03 -10.67
C PHE A 57 -10.26 -3.45 -10.99
N GLU A 58 -9.68 -4.13 -10.01
CA GLU A 58 -9.42 -5.56 -10.08
C GLU A 58 -10.53 -6.31 -9.35
N ILE A 59 -11.30 -7.10 -10.10
CA ILE A 59 -12.48 -7.80 -9.60
C ILE A 59 -12.28 -9.29 -9.83
N PHE A 60 -12.31 -10.05 -8.75
CA PHE A 60 -12.21 -11.50 -8.81
C PHE A 60 -13.59 -12.16 -8.95
N PRO A 61 -13.68 -13.21 -9.77
CA PRO A 61 -14.93 -13.95 -9.95
C PRO A 61 -15.30 -14.80 -8.74
N GLU A 62 -16.56 -15.22 -8.69
CA GLU A 62 -17.19 -16.01 -7.62
C GLU A 62 -16.41 -17.30 -7.30
N LYS A 63 -15.75 -17.91 -8.30
CA LYS A 63 -14.99 -19.16 -8.12
C LYS A 63 -13.94 -19.12 -7.00
N HIS A 64 -13.50 -17.93 -6.59
CA HIS A 64 -12.51 -17.76 -5.53
C HIS A 64 -13.13 -17.55 -4.14
N PHE A 65 -14.39 -17.09 -4.06
CA PHE A 65 -14.95 -16.60 -2.79
C PHE A 65 -16.49 -16.69 -2.68
N GLY A 66 -17.16 -17.46 -3.53
CA GLY A 66 -18.63 -17.61 -3.55
C GLY A 66 -19.42 -16.37 -3.98
N LYS A 67 -18.74 -15.24 -4.17
CA LYS A 67 -19.24 -13.98 -4.71
C LYS A 67 -18.12 -13.21 -5.42
N ARG A 68 -18.48 -12.31 -6.34
CA ARG A 68 -17.52 -11.35 -6.90
C ARG A 68 -17.02 -10.44 -5.79
N TYR A 69 -15.73 -10.11 -5.84
CA TYR A 69 -15.16 -9.16 -4.91
C TYR A 69 -14.08 -8.31 -5.56
N VAL A 70 -13.98 -7.07 -5.11
CA VAL A 70 -12.96 -6.12 -5.55
C VAL A 70 -11.73 -6.36 -4.69
N VAL A 71 -10.58 -6.62 -5.32
CA VAL A 71 -9.31 -6.83 -4.62
C VAL A 71 -8.65 -5.49 -4.36
N GLN A 72 -8.56 -4.68 -5.42
CA GLN A 72 -7.91 -3.39 -5.38
C GLN A 72 -8.42 -2.45 -6.46
N ALA A 73 -8.17 -1.16 -6.27
CA ALA A 73 -8.43 -0.13 -7.26
C ALA A 73 -7.25 0.83 -7.39
N TYR A 74 -7.08 1.37 -8.58
CA TYR A 74 -6.04 2.34 -8.93
C TYR A 74 -6.67 3.66 -9.35
N TRP A 75 -6.06 4.78 -8.98
CA TRP A 75 -6.45 6.14 -9.39
C TRP A 75 -7.95 6.45 -9.20
N PHE A 76 -8.54 5.92 -8.13
CA PHE A 76 -9.95 6.12 -7.76
C PHE A 76 -10.30 7.59 -7.46
N ALA A 77 -9.31 8.46 -7.24
CA ALA A 77 -9.53 9.91 -7.19
C ALA A 77 -10.13 10.48 -8.49
N TRP A 78 -10.07 9.76 -9.61
CA TRP A 78 -10.68 10.20 -10.87
C TRP A 78 -12.20 10.15 -10.86
N ILE A 79 -12.80 9.38 -9.95
CA ILE A 79 -14.25 9.24 -9.83
C ILE A 79 -14.79 9.67 -8.47
N SER A 80 -13.91 10.04 -7.54
CA SER A 80 -14.28 10.50 -6.21
C SER A 80 -13.61 11.84 -5.94
N LYS A 81 -14.43 12.89 -5.83
CA LYS A 81 -13.98 14.22 -5.43
C LYS A 81 -13.33 14.17 -4.05
N TYR A 82 -13.90 13.40 -3.11
CA TYR A 82 -13.34 13.23 -1.78
C TYR A 82 -11.90 12.68 -1.85
N PHE A 83 -11.67 11.59 -2.57
CA PHE A 83 -10.34 11.00 -2.66
C PHE A 83 -9.33 11.87 -3.42
N GLU A 84 -9.79 12.74 -4.33
CA GLU A 84 -8.98 13.76 -5.01
C GLU A 84 -8.51 14.84 -4.04
N GLU A 85 -9.42 15.38 -3.22
CA GLU A 85 -9.09 16.41 -2.24
C GLU A 85 -8.25 15.81 -1.10
N PHE A 86 -8.61 14.60 -0.67
CA PHE A 86 -7.93 13.87 0.40
C PHE A 86 -6.44 13.65 0.07
N ARG A 87 -6.08 13.20 -1.14
CA ARG A 87 -4.66 13.00 -1.52
C ARG A 87 -3.84 14.28 -1.60
N ARG A 88 -4.45 15.46 -1.58
CA ARG A 88 -3.78 16.78 -1.64
C ARG A 88 -3.71 17.50 -0.30
N ARG A 89 -4.19 16.88 0.76
CA ARG A 89 -4.21 17.45 2.09
C ARG A 89 -2.82 17.90 2.54
N PRO A 90 -2.65 19.13 3.06
CA PRO A 90 -1.34 19.66 3.48
C PRO A 90 -0.66 18.78 4.53
N GLU A 91 -1.42 18.05 5.32
CA GLU A 91 -0.97 17.06 6.30
C GLU A 91 -0.04 16.00 5.71
N PHE A 92 -0.27 15.58 4.46
CA PHE A 92 0.62 14.64 3.77
C PHE A 92 1.94 15.30 3.44
N LEU A 93 1.90 16.53 2.93
CA LEU A 93 3.12 17.30 2.62
C LEU A 93 3.97 17.55 3.87
N GLU A 94 3.34 17.87 5.01
CA GLU A 94 4.04 18.06 6.29
C GLU A 94 4.89 16.83 6.68
N VAL A 95 4.38 15.62 6.44
CA VAL A 95 5.08 14.36 6.74
C VAL A 95 6.13 14.03 5.68
N LEU A 96 5.87 14.35 4.41
CA LEU A 96 6.72 14.00 3.28
C LEU A 96 7.91 14.96 3.08
N ASP A 97 7.75 16.24 3.42
CA ASP A 97 8.77 17.27 3.16
C ASP A 97 10.14 16.94 3.79
N PRO A 98 10.26 16.47 5.04
CA PRO A 98 11.55 16.11 5.62
C PRO A 98 12.18 14.83 5.03
N LEU A 99 11.46 14.10 4.17
CA LEU A 99 11.92 12.90 3.47
C LEU A 99 12.28 13.18 2.01
N LEU A 100 11.40 13.88 1.28
CA LEU A 100 11.47 14.04 -0.17
C LEU A 100 11.64 15.50 -0.62
N GLY A 101 11.61 16.46 0.31
CA GLY A 101 11.53 17.89 0.02
C GLY A 101 10.14 18.32 -0.47
N ARG A 102 10.05 19.52 -1.04
CA ARG A 102 8.76 20.17 -1.35
C ARG A 102 8.18 19.85 -2.74
N ASN A 103 9.00 19.33 -3.65
CA ASN A 103 8.63 19.11 -5.05
C ASN A 103 8.18 17.65 -5.28
N ILE A 104 7.07 17.26 -4.64
CA ILE A 104 6.61 15.87 -4.61
C ILE A 104 5.57 15.63 -5.69
N LYS A 105 5.70 14.50 -6.40
CA LYS A 105 4.71 13.99 -7.34
C LYS A 105 4.20 12.63 -6.89
N GLN A 106 2.88 12.48 -6.80
CA GLN A 106 2.29 11.16 -6.59
C GLN A 106 2.33 10.36 -7.90
N VAL A 107 3.03 9.22 -7.85
CA VAL A 107 3.23 8.33 -9.01
C VAL A 107 2.31 7.11 -9.00
N ALA A 108 1.71 6.78 -7.86
CA ALA A 108 0.75 5.69 -7.71
C ALA A 108 -0.33 6.05 -6.68
N GLN A 109 -1.54 5.52 -6.89
CA GLN A 109 -2.64 5.58 -5.95
C GLN A 109 -3.34 4.22 -5.97
N GLN A 110 -3.37 3.55 -4.81
CA GLN A 110 -3.93 2.22 -4.66
C GLN A 110 -4.78 2.14 -3.39
N ILE A 111 -5.79 1.30 -3.42
CA ILE A 111 -6.60 0.91 -2.26
C ILE A 111 -6.85 -0.59 -2.36
N HIS A 112 -6.81 -1.28 -1.22
CA HIS A 112 -6.87 -2.73 -1.13
C HIS A 112 -7.99 -3.15 -0.18
N TRP A 113 -8.83 -4.09 -0.60
CA TRP A 113 -9.84 -4.70 0.25
C TRP A 113 -9.45 -6.12 0.63
N LYS A 114 -9.61 -6.44 1.92
CA LYS A 114 -9.39 -7.78 2.46
C LYS A 114 -10.71 -8.33 3.02
N PRO A 115 -11.66 -8.75 2.16
CA PRO A 115 -12.93 -9.27 2.64
C PRO A 115 -12.72 -10.49 3.56
N PRO A 116 -13.43 -10.57 4.71
CA PRO A 116 -13.28 -11.68 5.65
C PRO A 116 -13.49 -13.04 4.97
N GLY A 117 -12.52 -13.94 5.11
CA GLY A 117 -12.57 -15.28 4.51
C GLY A 117 -12.07 -15.38 3.06
N ALA A 118 -11.72 -14.27 2.41
CA ALA A 118 -11.12 -14.33 1.09
C ALA A 118 -9.67 -14.82 1.19
N ARG A 119 -9.35 -15.89 0.45
CA ARG A 119 -8.05 -16.58 0.52
C ARG A 119 -6.97 -15.95 -0.37
N LEU A 120 -7.36 -15.11 -1.34
CA LEU A 120 -6.45 -14.49 -2.31
C LEU A 120 -6.43 -12.97 -2.11
N THR A 121 -5.92 -12.54 -0.96
CA THR A 121 -5.81 -11.12 -0.56
C THR A 121 -4.49 -10.79 0.14
N GLY A 122 -3.63 -11.80 0.32
CA GLY A 122 -2.31 -11.66 0.93
C GLY A 122 -1.26 -11.29 -0.10
N TYR A 123 -0.33 -10.42 0.31
CA TYR A 123 0.88 -10.10 -0.46
C TYR A 123 2.07 -10.86 0.12
N ARG A 124 2.82 -11.55 -0.74
CA ARG A 124 4.15 -12.07 -0.41
C ARG A 124 5.09 -10.92 -0.02
N PHE A 125 6.10 -11.16 0.80
CA PHE A 125 7.19 -10.22 1.04
C PHE A 125 7.85 -9.83 -0.27
N HIS A 126 8.07 -8.53 -0.43
CA HIS A 126 8.64 -7.92 -1.61
C HIS A 126 9.16 -6.53 -1.28
N GLN A 127 9.87 -5.94 -2.23
CA GLN A 127 10.20 -4.52 -2.22
C GLN A 127 9.46 -3.84 -3.36
N ASP A 128 8.79 -2.71 -3.08
CA ASP A 128 8.03 -1.93 -4.07
C ASP A 128 8.87 -1.55 -5.31
N LEU A 129 10.20 -1.47 -5.15
CA LEU A 129 11.16 -1.25 -6.22
C LEU A 129 11.02 -2.24 -7.40
N ARG A 130 10.48 -3.44 -7.15
CA ARG A 130 10.16 -4.41 -8.20
C ARG A 130 9.20 -3.85 -9.25
N PHE A 131 8.20 -3.07 -8.83
CA PHE A 131 7.16 -2.57 -9.73
C PHE A 131 7.54 -1.28 -10.46
N ARG A 132 8.74 -0.76 -10.19
CA ARG A 132 9.24 0.46 -10.83
C ARG A 132 10.01 0.08 -12.09
N GLU A 133 9.28 -0.12 -13.19
CA GLU A 133 9.86 -0.50 -14.48
C GLU A 133 10.80 0.59 -15.04
N SER A 134 10.53 1.87 -14.75
CA SER A 134 11.35 3.01 -15.18
C SER A 134 12.31 3.47 -14.07
N ARG A 135 13.19 2.58 -13.58
CA ARG A 135 14.16 2.93 -12.52
C ARG A 135 15.04 4.11 -12.91
N ASP A 136 15.43 4.16 -14.18
CA ASP A 136 16.28 5.23 -14.74
C ASP A 136 15.59 6.61 -14.82
N ALA A 137 14.27 6.67 -14.58
CA ALA A 137 13.56 7.95 -14.46
C ALA A 137 13.76 8.64 -13.10
N TYR A 138 14.43 7.97 -12.15
CA TYR A 138 14.76 8.47 -10.82
C TYR A 138 16.27 8.65 -10.69
N GLN A 139 16.71 9.66 -9.96
CA GLN A 139 18.14 9.83 -9.65
C GLN A 139 18.56 8.81 -8.59
N ASP A 140 17.74 8.68 -7.55
CA ASP A 140 17.88 7.67 -6.51
C ASP A 140 16.50 7.15 -6.12
N ILE A 141 16.02 6.11 -6.80
CA ILE A 141 14.66 5.60 -6.57
C ILE A 141 14.40 5.14 -5.13
N VAL A 142 15.44 4.71 -4.41
CA VAL A 142 15.31 4.24 -3.03
C VAL A 142 15.08 5.42 -2.09
N ASN A 143 15.81 6.52 -2.28
CA ASN A 143 15.70 7.70 -1.42
C ASN A 143 14.68 8.74 -1.92
N ASP A 144 14.36 8.76 -3.21
CA ASP A 144 13.43 9.71 -3.85
C ASP A 144 11.96 9.24 -3.80
N THR A 145 11.67 8.11 -3.15
CA THR A 145 10.32 7.57 -3.09
C THR A 145 9.94 7.09 -1.70
N VAL A 146 8.69 7.32 -1.32
CA VAL A 146 8.10 6.80 -0.09
C VAL A 146 6.64 6.43 -0.34
N THR A 147 6.19 5.36 0.30
CA THR A 147 4.80 4.92 0.26
C THR A 147 4.11 5.31 1.58
N ILE A 148 2.98 6.01 1.49
CA ILE A 148 2.10 6.24 2.64
C ILE A 148 0.97 5.23 2.59
N GLY A 149 0.90 4.37 3.62
CA GLY A 149 -0.22 3.48 3.87
C GLY A 149 -1.19 4.10 4.86
N ILE A 150 -2.50 4.01 4.57
CA ILE A 150 -3.56 4.49 5.45
C ILE A 150 -4.44 3.30 5.82
N ALA A 151 -4.52 3.01 7.12
CA ALA A 151 -5.48 2.06 7.65
C ALA A 151 -6.86 2.72 7.71
N ILE A 152 -7.74 2.36 6.76
CA ILE A 152 -9.14 2.83 6.71
C ILE A 152 -9.97 2.09 7.77
N ASP A 153 -9.75 0.78 7.87
CA ASP A 153 -10.27 -0.08 8.93
C ASP A 153 -9.14 -0.49 9.90
N ALA A 154 -9.50 -1.02 11.06
CA ALA A 154 -8.52 -1.56 12.00
C ALA A 154 -7.66 -2.64 11.31
N ALA A 155 -6.34 -2.45 11.27
CA ALA A 155 -5.40 -3.43 10.73
C ALA A 155 -4.78 -4.23 11.89
N THR A 156 -5.13 -5.50 12.00
CA THR A 156 -4.69 -6.40 13.08
C THR A 156 -4.00 -7.63 12.51
N ALA A 157 -3.30 -8.39 13.36
CA ALA A 157 -2.65 -9.62 12.93
C ALA A 157 -3.66 -10.62 12.33
N GLU A 158 -4.86 -10.70 12.91
CA GLU A 158 -5.91 -11.63 12.53
C GLU A 158 -6.56 -11.31 11.18
N ASN A 159 -6.59 -10.03 10.77
CA ASN A 159 -7.13 -9.61 9.47
C ASN A 159 -6.05 -9.30 8.41
N GLY A 160 -4.80 -9.69 8.70
CA GLY A 160 -3.69 -9.59 7.79
C GLY A 160 -3.17 -8.16 7.65
N CYS A 161 -2.78 -7.53 8.77
CA CYS A 161 -2.07 -6.25 8.74
C CYS A 161 -0.78 -6.33 7.92
N LEU A 162 -0.24 -5.16 7.56
CA LEU A 162 1.08 -5.08 6.94
C LEU A 162 2.13 -5.67 7.89
N ARG A 163 3.09 -6.39 7.31
CA ARG A 163 4.28 -6.90 7.99
C ARG A 163 5.50 -6.30 7.32
N ILE A 164 6.48 -5.85 8.11
CA ILE A 164 7.65 -5.13 7.63
C ILE A 164 8.85 -5.70 8.36
N VAL A 165 9.90 -6.08 7.64
CA VAL A 165 11.19 -6.41 8.25
C VAL A 165 11.93 -5.10 8.50
N PRO A 166 12.15 -4.67 9.75
CA PRO A 166 12.84 -3.41 10.04
C PRO A 166 14.24 -3.41 9.44
N ARG A 167 14.70 -2.24 8.99
CA ARG A 167 16.05 -2.02 8.44
C ARG A 167 16.38 -2.77 7.15
N SER A 168 15.44 -3.55 6.58
CA SER A 168 15.69 -4.32 5.36
C SER A 168 15.94 -3.43 4.13
N HIS A 169 15.64 -2.13 4.21
CA HIS A 169 15.96 -1.14 3.17
C HIS A 169 17.47 -0.90 3.03
N GLU A 170 18.27 -1.19 4.06
CA GLU A 170 19.74 -1.09 4.03
C GLU A 170 20.40 -2.22 3.23
N ASN A 171 19.67 -3.31 2.94
CA ASN A 171 20.21 -4.50 2.27
C ASN A 171 20.18 -4.40 0.73
N GLY A 172 19.81 -3.23 0.18
CA GLY A 172 19.60 -3.07 -1.26
C GLY A 172 18.40 -3.88 -1.77
N TYR A 173 18.37 -4.15 -3.09
CA TYR A 173 17.29 -4.93 -3.69
C TYR A 173 17.57 -6.44 -3.57
N LEU A 174 16.72 -7.15 -2.83
CA LEU A 174 16.86 -8.57 -2.48
C LEU A 174 16.18 -9.53 -3.47
N GLY A 175 15.40 -9.01 -4.43
CA GLY A 175 14.70 -9.85 -5.42
C GLY A 175 13.63 -10.76 -4.83
N LEU A 176 13.11 -10.43 -3.64
CA LEU A 176 12.05 -11.21 -2.99
C LEU A 176 10.83 -11.36 -3.91
N SER A 177 10.40 -12.62 -4.08
CA SER A 177 9.30 -13.04 -4.97
C SER A 177 9.58 -12.88 -6.48
N ASP A 178 10.80 -12.56 -6.94
CA ASP A 178 11.10 -12.33 -8.38
C ASP A 178 11.06 -13.60 -9.25
N ASN A 179 11.07 -14.78 -8.62
CA ASN A 179 11.30 -16.09 -9.21
C ASN A 179 10.20 -16.62 -10.17
N GLY A 180 9.33 -15.77 -10.69
CA GLY A 180 8.49 -16.12 -11.84
C GLY A 180 7.10 -16.70 -11.54
N ASP A 181 6.69 -16.87 -10.29
CA ASP A 181 5.32 -17.34 -9.99
C ASP A 181 4.24 -16.28 -10.31
N GLY A 182 4.66 -15.07 -10.67
CA GLY A 182 3.82 -14.02 -11.25
C GLY A 182 2.71 -13.45 -10.35
N VAL A 183 2.46 -14.01 -9.17
CA VAL A 183 1.32 -13.58 -8.35
C VAL A 183 1.70 -13.34 -6.90
N LEU A 184 2.19 -12.12 -6.63
CA LEU A 184 2.33 -11.59 -5.26
C LEU A 184 1.05 -11.72 -4.45
N MET A 185 -0.11 -11.60 -5.11
CA MET A 185 -1.47 -11.61 -4.56
C MET A 185 -2.09 -13.00 -4.27
N LYS A 186 -1.31 -14.09 -4.38
CA LYS A 186 -1.84 -15.47 -4.21
C LYS A 186 -1.04 -16.33 -3.24
N GLY A 187 -0.11 -15.76 -2.47
CA GLY A 187 0.78 -16.55 -1.63
C GLY A 187 1.10 -15.91 -0.29
N LEU A 188 1.47 -16.76 0.66
CA LEU A 188 2.22 -16.35 1.84
C LEU A 188 3.69 -16.58 1.49
N THR A 189 4.55 -15.61 1.80
CA THR A 189 5.98 -15.89 1.80
C THR A 189 6.29 -16.86 2.92
N HIS A 190 7.03 -17.91 2.58
CA HIS A 190 7.56 -18.86 3.54
C HIS A 190 8.83 -18.33 4.18
N ASP A 191 9.04 -18.65 5.45
CA ASP A 191 10.24 -18.26 6.21
C ASP A 191 11.55 -18.57 5.47
N ASP A 192 11.59 -19.69 4.73
CA ASP A 192 12.77 -20.09 3.96
C ASP A 192 13.10 -19.11 2.82
N GLU A 193 12.11 -18.43 2.25
CA GLU A 193 12.34 -17.37 1.26
C GLU A 193 13.00 -16.13 1.88
N LEU A 194 12.64 -15.80 3.14
CA LEU A 194 13.27 -14.71 3.88
C LEU A 194 14.71 -15.09 4.26
N ARG A 195 14.91 -16.29 4.80
CA ARG A 195 16.24 -16.80 5.16
C ARG A 195 17.18 -16.86 3.95
N ALA A 196 16.66 -17.24 2.77
CA ALA A 196 17.44 -17.31 1.54
C ALA A 196 18.05 -15.96 1.10
N VAL A 197 17.45 -14.84 1.51
CA VAL A 197 17.96 -13.49 1.24
C VAL A 197 18.60 -12.84 2.47
N GLY A 198 18.89 -13.63 3.51
CA GLY A 198 19.56 -13.17 4.73
C GLY A 198 18.67 -12.38 5.70
N LEU A 199 17.34 -12.50 5.58
CA LEU A 199 16.40 -11.90 6.53
C LEU A 199 15.98 -12.94 7.59
N ASP A 200 15.80 -12.46 8.82
CA ASP A 200 15.33 -13.26 9.94
C ASP A 200 13.79 -13.19 10.04
N PRO A 201 13.06 -14.31 9.84
CA PRO A 201 11.60 -14.35 9.97
C PRO A 201 11.09 -13.95 11.35
N ASP A 202 11.89 -14.09 12.40
CA ASP A 202 11.49 -13.74 13.77
C ASP A 202 11.53 -12.22 14.02
N GLN A 203 12.06 -11.44 13.07
CA GLN A 203 12.13 -9.97 13.12
C GLN A 203 11.00 -9.26 12.35
N VAL A 204 10.01 -10.03 11.89
CA VAL A 204 8.87 -9.58 11.08
C VAL A 204 7.76 -8.92 11.89
#